data_AF-A0AAU9TX60-F1
#
_entry.id   AF-A0AAU9TX60-F1
#
_cell.length_a   1.000
_cell.length_b   1.000
_cell.length_c   1.000
_cell.angle_alpha   90.00
_cell.angle_beta   90.00
_cell.angle_gamma   90.00
#
_symmetry.space_group_name_H-M   'P 1'
#
loop_
_entity.id
_entity.type
_entity.pdbx_description
1 polymer ?
#
loop_
_entity_poly.entity_id
_entity_poly.type
_entity_poly.pdbx_seq_one_letter_code
_entity_poly.pdbx_strand_id
1 'polypeptide(L)'
;MATVWRSQCAFARFFVGKTGRILNNSADLGTKLTPESISVPITRNYSSYAKSPLVIKIKEQYDFDIEKNPPEWTYVERLLPLEIIPPVVPKQSYPSGWIPPKEEAKDLPYFMPRTKNHELPIYLVITHKGQRKITALRKIEGDIWLMNDLVKEHLQKNLNRYVETRVHELGRFIEVKGDYVNLLKDWAYSKGF
;
A
#
# COMPACT_ATOMS: atom_id res chain seq x y z
N MET A 1 -11.37 -5.16 -14.55
CA MET A 1 -12.49 -4.30 -14.98
C MET A 1 -13.69 -5.18 -15.27
N ALA A 2 -14.84 -4.89 -14.65
CA ALA A 2 -16.03 -5.74 -14.70
C ALA A 2 -16.73 -5.66 -16.06
N THR A 3 -16.95 -6.81 -16.71
CA THR A 3 -17.78 -6.93 -17.91
C THR A 3 -19.18 -7.39 -17.52
N VAL A 4 -20.15 -6.47 -17.58
CA VAL A 4 -21.58 -6.77 -17.37
C VAL A 4 -22.12 -7.51 -18.60
N TRP A 5 -22.56 -8.75 -18.42
CA TRP A 5 -23.29 -9.52 -19.44
C TRP A 5 -24.77 -9.10 -19.45
N ARG A 6 -25.28 -8.66 -20.61
CA ARG A 6 -26.72 -8.50 -20.85
C ARG A 6 -27.17 -9.54 -21.87
N SER A 7 -28.01 -10.47 -21.43
CA SER A 7 -28.73 -11.40 -22.30
C SER A 7 -29.83 -10.67 -23.08
N GLN A 8 -29.98 -10.99 -24.36
CA GLN A 8 -31.07 -10.49 -25.20
C GLN A 8 -32.20 -11.53 -25.26
N CYS A 9 -33.37 -11.20 -24.73
CA CYS A 9 -34.62 -11.89 -25.07
C CYS A 9 -35.37 -11.06 -26.13
N ALA A 10 -35.67 -11.66 -27.27
CA ALA A 10 -36.46 -11.05 -28.34
C ALA A 10 -37.93 -11.52 -28.26
N PHE A 11 -38.87 -10.60 -28.10
CA PHE A 11 -40.30 -10.85 -28.29
C PHE A 11 -40.74 -10.19 -29.61
N ALA A 12 -41.12 -11.00 -30.59
CA ALA A 12 -41.72 -10.53 -31.84
C ALA A 12 -43.25 -10.50 -31.71
N ARG A 13 -43.89 -9.42 -32.17
CA ARG A 13 -45.34 -9.36 -32.42
C ARG A 13 -45.57 -9.03 -33.89
N PHE A 14 -46.28 -9.89 -34.60
CA PHE A 14 -46.80 -9.64 -35.93
C PHE A 14 -48.26 -9.18 -35.82
N PHE A 15 -48.63 -8.11 -36.52
CA PHE A 15 -50.02 -7.82 -36.88
C PHE A 15 -50.12 -7.63 -38.38
N VAL A 16 -50.93 -8.49 -39.01
CA VAL A 16 -51.33 -8.44 -40.42
C VAL A 16 -52.68 -7.75 -40.48
N GLY A 17 -52.80 -6.71 -41.30
CA GLY A 17 -54.07 -6.06 -41.60
C GLY A 17 -54.16 -5.71 -43.08
N LYS A 18 -55.10 -6.34 -43.79
CA LYS A 18 -55.54 -5.96 -45.15
C LYS A 18 -56.73 -5.01 -45.04
N THR A 19 -56.76 -3.93 -45.83
CA THR A 19 -58.01 -3.32 -46.32
C THR A 19 -57.80 -2.81 -47.75
N GLY A 20 -58.73 -3.17 -48.64
CA GLY A 20 -58.74 -2.78 -50.04
C GLY A 20 -59.61 -1.55 -50.31
N ARG A 21 -59.55 -1.04 -51.54
CA ARG A 21 -60.52 -0.09 -52.10
C ARG A 21 -60.92 -0.51 -53.52
N ILE A 22 -62.21 -0.44 -53.78
CA ILE A 22 -62.86 -0.64 -55.09
C ILE A 22 -62.67 0.64 -55.91
N LEU A 23 -62.36 0.48 -57.20
CA LEU A 23 -62.17 1.56 -58.16
C LEU A 23 -63.50 1.92 -58.84
N ASN A 24 -63.82 3.20 -58.89
CA ASN A 24 -64.85 3.72 -59.78
C ASN A 24 -64.18 4.27 -61.05
N ASN A 25 -64.56 3.66 -62.19
CA ASN A 25 -64.75 4.26 -63.51
C ASN A 25 -63.66 5.14 -64.12
N SER A 26 -62.89 4.54 -65.05
CA SER A 26 -62.72 5.07 -66.42
C SER A 26 -61.91 4.06 -67.25
N ALA A 27 -62.44 3.69 -68.41
CA ALA A 27 -61.78 2.80 -69.35
C ALA A 27 -60.60 3.53 -69.98
N ASP A 28 -59.38 3.15 -69.59
CA ASP A 28 -58.17 3.32 -70.38
C ASP A 28 -57.20 2.21 -70.00
N LEU A 29 -57.09 1.20 -70.86
CA LEU A 29 -56.08 0.15 -70.77
C LEU A 29 -54.73 0.73 -71.20
N GLY A 30 -54.07 1.40 -70.27
CA GLY A 30 -52.69 1.87 -70.41
C GLY A 30 -51.89 1.49 -69.16
N THR A 31 -51.06 0.46 -69.25
CA THR A 31 -50.13 0.05 -68.19
C THR A 31 -49.00 1.08 -68.05
N LYS A 32 -49.14 2.02 -67.11
CA LYS A 32 -48.00 2.85 -66.66
C LYS A 32 -47.09 2.00 -65.77
N LEU A 33 -45.94 1.60 -66.29
CA LEU A 33 -44.82 1.10 -65.50
C LEU A 33 -44.25 2.27 -64.67
N THR A 34 -44.49 2.28 -63.36
CA THR A 34 -43.74 3.14 -62.44
C THR A 34 -42.39 2.48 -62.16
N PRO A 35 -41.26 3.20 -62.23
CA PRO A 35 -39.96 2.61 -61.89
C PRO A 35 -40.00 2.13 -60.43
N GLU A 36 -39.53 0.91 -60.20
CA GLU A 36 -39.32 0.37 -58.85
C GLU A 36 -38.42 1.33 -58.07
N SER A 37 -38.84 1.72 -56.87
CA SER A 37 -38.00 2.48 -55.97
C SER A 37 -36.78 1.63 -55.62
N ILE A 38 -35.62 1.99 -56.16
CA ILE A 38 -34.34 1.45 -55.70
C ILE A 38 -34.26 1.79 -54.20
N SER A 39 -34.38 0.79 -53.34
CA SER A 39 -34.10 0.95 -51.93
C SER A 39 -32.59 1.18 -51.79
N VAL A 40 -32.18 2.46 -51.83
CA VAL A 40 -30.81 2.84 -51.49
C VAL A 40 -30.59 2.34 -50.06
N PRO A 41 -29.59 1.47 -49.80
CA PRO A 41 -29.35 0.99 -48.44
C PRO A 41 -29.10 2.21 -47.57
N ILE A 42 -29.96 2.37 -46.57
CA ILE A 42 -29.97 3.46 -45.59
C ILE A 42 -28.54 3.78 -45.19
N THR A 43 -28.13 5.02 -45.47
CA THR A 43 -26.85 5.58 -45.04
C THR A 43 -26.65 5.27 -43.56
N ARG A 44 -25.64 4.45 -43.24
CA ARG A 44 -25.30 4.15 -41.85
C ARG A 44 -24.82 5.45 -41.21
N ASN A 45 -25.72 6.11 -40.47
CA ASN A 45 -25.42 7.35 -39.76
C ASN A 45 -24.52 7.03 -38.55
N TYR A 46 -23.20 7.06 -38.77
CA TYR A 46 -22.17 6.94 -37.72
C TYR A 46 -21.97 8.25 -36.93
N SER A 47 -23.00 9.11 -36.86
CA SER A 47 -22.90 10.44 -36.24
C SER A 47 -22.88 10.42 -34.71
N SER A 48 -23.11 9.27 -34.08
CA SER A 48 -23.01 9.12 -32.63
C SER A 48 -22.21 7.88 -32.25
N TYR A 49 -21.45 7.98 -31.16
CA TYR A 49 -20.64 6.87 -30.61
C TYR A 49 -21.47 5.60 -30.42
N ALA A 50 -22.71 5.72 -29.94
CA ALA A 50 -23.65 4.61 -29.76
C ALA A 50 -24.07 3.90 -31.05
N LYS A 51 -23.90 4.54 -32.21
CA LYS A 51 -24.22 3.98 -33.54
C LYS A 51 -22.97 3.56 -34.32
N SER A 52 -21.78 3.86 -33.81
CA SER A 52 -20.52 3.41 -34.41
C SER A 52 -20.33 1.90 -34.20
N PRO A 53 -19.71 1.18 -35.15
CA PRO A 53 -19.40 -0.22 -34.96
C PRO A 53 -18.38 -0.37 -33.83
N LEU A 54 -18.57 -1.36 -32.96
CA LEU A 54 -17.61 -1.68 -31.93
C LEU A 54 -16.32 -2.18 -32.60
N VAL A 55 -15.21 -1.47 -32.35
CA VAL A 55 -13.88 -1.90 -32.80
C VAL A 55 -13.42 -3.04 -31.89
N ILE A 56 -13.61 -4.28 -32.35
CA ILE A 56 -13.25 -5.49 -31.59
C ILE A 56 -11.73 -5.71 -31.59
N LYS A 57 -11.04 -5.25 -32.64
CA LYS A 57 -9.59 -5.36 -32.81
C LYS A 57 -9.05 -4.06 -33.40
N ILE A 58 -8.23 -3.36 -32.64
CA ILE A 58 -7.41 -2.26 -33.14
C ILE A 58 -6.21 -2.94 -33.82
N LYS A 59 -6.07 -2.77 -35.13
CA LYS A 59 -4.86 -3.24 -35.84
C LYS A 59 -3.73 -2.30 -35.43
N GLU A 60 -2.73 -2.82 -34.74
CA GLU A 60 -1.53 -2.07 -34.37
C GLU A 60 -0.91 -1.50 -35.65
N GLN A 61 -0.76 -0.17 -35.71
CA GLN A 61 -0.38 0.56 -36.92
C GLN A 61 1.12 0.80 -37.01
N TYR A 62 1.88 0.41 -35.98
CA TYR A 62 3.32 0.64 -35.87
C TYR A 62 4.04 -0.69 -35.74
N ASP A 63 5.19 -0.78 -36.40
CA ASP A 63 6.11 -1.88 -36.22
C ASP A 63 6.92 -1.62 -34.93
N PHE A 64 6.94 -2.59 -34.03
CA PHE A 64 7.73 -2.53 -32.79
C PHE A 64 8.40 -3.88 -32.55
N ASP A 65 9.65 -3.81 -32.08
CA ASP A 65 10.40 -5.00 -31.68
C ASP A 65 10.19 -5.24 -30.18
N ILE A 66 9.67 -6.41 -29.83
CA ILE A 66 9.49 -6.82 -28.44
C ILE A 66 10.78 -7.45 -27.96
N GLU A 67 11.62 -6.67 -27.28
CA GLU A 67 12.79 -7.22 -26.59
C GLU A 67 12.39 -7.85 -25.25
N LYS A 68 12.89 -9.06 -25.00
CA LYS A 68 12.72 -9.73 -23.71
C LYS A 68 13.89 -9.34 -22.80
N ASN A 69 13.59 -8.72 -21.67
CA ASN A 69 14.55 -8.23 -20.65
C ASN A 69 15.46 -7.09 -21.15
N PRO A 70 14.91 -5.89 -21.42
CA PRO A 70 15.72 -4.76 -21.85
C PRO A 70 16.68 -4.31 -20.73
N PRO A 71 17.91 -3.86 -21.05
CA PRO A 71 18.88 -3.38 -20.06
C PRO A 71 18.37 -2.18 -19.26
N GLU A 72 17.40 -1.45 -19.81
CA GLU A 72 16.74 -0.31 -19.18
C GLU A 72 15.82 -0.70 -18.01
N TRP A 73 15.39 -1.97 -17.93
CA TRP A 73 14.50 -2.45 -16.87
C TRP A 73 15.15 -2.35 -15.48
N THR A 74 16.48 -2.36 -15.39
CA THR A 74 17.22 -2.13 -14.14
C THR A 74 16.84 -0.78 -13.49
N TYR A 75 16.46 0.24 -14.28
CA TYR A 75 15.99 1.50 -13.73
C TYR A 75 14.62 1.38 -13.06
N VAL A 76 13.74 0.52 -13.59
CA VAL A 76 12.44 0.20 -12.98
C VAL A 76 12.63 -0.59 -11.70
N GLU A 77 13.53 -1.59 -11.71
CA GLU A 77 13.85 -2.40 -10.52
C GLU A 77 14.34 -1.55 -9.34
N ARG A 78 15.16 -0.51 -9.60
CA ARG A 78 15.64 0.43 -8.56
C ARG A 78 14.53 1.26 -7.91
N LEU A 79 13.39 1.44 -8.60
CA LEU A 79 12.24 2.19 -8.07
C LEU A 79 11.35 1.32 -7.18
N LEU A 80 11.50 -0.01 -7.24
CA LEU A 80 10.72 -0.90 -6.41
C LEU A 80 11.17 -0.82 -4.94
N PRO A 81 10.24 -0.81 -3.98
CA PRO A 81 10.58 -0.79 -2.57
C PRO A 81 11.19 -2.14 -2.15
N LEU A 82 12.06 -2.09 -1.14
CA LEU A 82 12.55 -3.30 -0.49
C LEU A 82 11.45 -3.88 0.41
N GLU A 83 11.18 -5.17 0.27
CA GLU A 83 10.23 -5.88 1.13
C GLU A 83 10.80 -6.14 2.54
N ILE A 84 12.11 -6.33 2.63
CA ILE A 84 12.82 -6.71 3.85
C ILE A 84 13.84 -5.62 4.20
N ILE A 85 13.93 -5.28 5.48
CA ILE A 85 14.93 -4.34 5.99
C ILE A 85 16.32 -4.95 5.81
N PRO A 86 17.27 -4.27 5.15
CA PRO A 86 18.58 -4.82 4.91
C PRO A 86 19.37 -5.00 6.23
N PRO A 87 20.24 -6.01 6.30
CA PRO A 87 21.16 -6.17 7.43
C PRO A 87 22.17 -5.03 7.47
N VAL A 88 22.65 -4.69 8.67
CA VAL A 88 23.66 -3.64 8.84
C VAL A 88 25.03 -4.17 8.42
N VAL A 89 25.71 -3.43 7.57
CA VAL A 89 27.10 -3.72 7.18
C VAL A 89 28.04 -3.24 8.30
N PRO A 90 28.85 -4.12 8.93
CA PRO A 90 29.75 -3.74 9.99
C PRO A 90 30.83 -2.77 9.49
N LYS A 91 30.97 -1.63 10.15
CA LYS A 91 32.01 -0.62 9.92
C LYS A 91 32.77 -0.34 11.21
N GLN A 92 34.00 0.15 11.08
CA GLN A 92 34.82 0.54 12.23
C GLN A 92 34.22 1.71 13.01
N SER A 93 33.61 2.67 12.31
CA SER A 93 32.98 3.85 12.91
C SER A 93 31.75 4.26 12.12
N TYR A 94 30.74 4.75 12.83
CA TYR A 94 29.49 5.26 12.26
C TYR A 94 29.34 6.75 12.60
N PRO A 95 29.28 7.65 11.61
CA PRO A 95 29.14 9.09 11.87
C PRO A 95 27.79 9.48 12.49
N SER A 96 26.78 8.62 12.38
CA SER A 96 25.46 8.82 12.98
C SER A 96 25.43 8.62 14.51
N GLY A 97 26.52 8.15 15.11
CA GLY A 97 26.55 7.76 16.53
C GLY A 97 25.86 6.42 16.83
N TRP A 98 25.48 5.66 15.81
CA TRP A 98 24.95 4.31 15.98
C TRP A 98 26.06 3.34 16.38
N ILE A 99 25.81 2.52 17.40
CA ILE A 99 26.74 1.52 17.92
C ILE A 99 26.13 0.12 17.74
N PRO A 100 26.85 -0.82 17.10
CA PRO A 100 26.38 -2.20 16.95
C PRO A 100 26.30 -2.92 18.30
N PRO A 101 25.34 -3.84 18.47
CA PRO A 101 25.25 -4.65 19.68
C PRO A 101 26.48 -5.55 19.82
N LYS A 102 26.94 -5.76 21.06
CA LYS A 102 28.05 -6.65 21.40
C LYS A 102 27.52 -8.04 21.77
N GLU A 103 28.28 -9.09 21.46
CA GLU A 103 27.87 -10.46 21.79
C GLU A 103 27.85 -10.73 23.30
N GLU A 104 28.77 -10.12 24.04
CA GLU A 104 28.88 -10.19 25.51
C GLU A 104 27.58 -9.80 26.23
N ALA A 105 26.77 -8.93 25.62
CA ALA A 105 25.51 -8.49 26.21
C ALA A 105 24.45 -9.60 26.30
N LYS A 106 24.59 -10.68 25.50
CA LYS A 106 23.65 -11.82 25.52
C LYS A 106 23.82 -12.73 26.73
N ASP A 107 24.98 -12.69 27.37
CA ASP A 107 25.29 -13.52 28.55
C ASP A 107 24.72 -12.92 29.85
N LEU A 108 24.21 -11.68 29.78
CA LEU A 108 23.60 -11.01 30.92
C LEU A 108 22.23 -11.64 31.26
N PRO A 109 21.87 -11.69 32.56
CA PRO A 109 20.57 -12.23 33.00
C PRO A 109 19.37 -11.38 32.56
N TYR A 110 19.62 -10.18 32.02
CA TYR A 110 18.64 -9.31 31.39
C TYR A 110 19.21 -8.81 30.06
N PHE A 111 18.34 -8.63 29.07
CA PHE A 111 18.75 -8.22 27.73
C PHE A 111 17.71 -7.31 27.06
N MET A 112 18.19 -6.34 26.27
CA MET A 112 17.33 -5.44 25.49
C MET A 112 17.59 -5.64 23.99
N PRO A 113 16.81 -6.49 23.28
CA PRO A 113 16.91 -6.66 21.84
C PRO A 113 16.65 -5.36 21.08
N ARG A 114 17.41 -5.18 20.00
CA ARG A 114 17.20 -4.11 19.04
C ARG A 114 15.85 -4.23 18.32
N THR A 115 15.38 -3.10 17.81
CA THR A 115 14.19 -3.07 16.95
C THR A 115 14.50 -3.56 15.55
N LYS A 116 13.47 -3.72 14.72
CA LYS A 116 13.63 -4.10 13.30
C LYS A 116 14.52 -3.13 12.51
N ASN A 117 14.62 -1.88 12.96
CA ASN A 117 15.47 -0.84 12.38
C ASN A 117 16.88 -0.82 13.01
N HIS A 118 17.24 -1.82 13.82
CA HIS A 118 18.51 -1.95 14.53
C HIS A 118 18.75 -0.87 15.62
N GLU A 119 17.69 -0.21 16.09
CA GLU A 119 17.75 0.82 17.14
C GLU A 119 17.39 0.28 18.53
N LEU A 120 17.88 0.95 19.58
CA LEU A 120 17.51 0.69 20.96
C LEU A 120 16.02 1.04 21.21
N PRO A 121 15.22 0.16 21.83
CA PRO A 121 13.80 0.40 22.11
C PRO A 121 13.58 1.30 23.35
N ILE A 122 14.21 2.48 23.37
CA ILE A 122 14.11 3.49 24.44
C ILE A 122 13.44 4.73 23.90
N TYR A 123 12.23 5.01 24.39
CA TYR A 123 11.38 6.05 23.83
C TYR A 123 10.89 7.02 24.88
N LEU A 124 10.68 8.27 24.47
CA LEU A 124 9.97 9.24 25.26
C LEU A 124 8.48 9.15 24.96
N VAL A 125 7.68 8.98 26.01
CA VAL A 125 6.22 8.95 25.97
C VAL A 125 5.71 10.23 26.62
N ILE A 126 5.10 11.10 25.82
CA ILE A 126 4.44 12.33 26.28
C ILE A 126 2.95 12.06 26.41
N THR A 127 2.40 12.32 27.60
CA THR A 127 0.97 12.23 27.88
C THR A 127 0.46 13.52 28.52
N HIS A 128 -0.87 13.61 28.70
CA HIS A 128 -1.54 14.77 29.30
C HIS A 128 -1.15 16.11 28.65
N LYS A 129 -1.27 16.19 27.32
CA LYS A 129 -1.00 17.42 26.54
C LYS A 129 0.40 18.02 26.81
N GLY A 130 1.42 17.19 27.02
CA GLY A 130 2.79 17.68 27.25
C GLY A 130 3.23 17.73 28.71
N GLN A 131 2.29 17.62 29.66
CA GLN A 131 2.60 17.78 31.08
C GLN A 131 3.38 16.60 31.65
N ARG A 132 3.08 15.38 31.19
CA ARG A 132 3.71 14.16 31.69
C ARG A 132 4.68 13.61 30.65
N LYS A 133 5.94 13.52 31.04
CA LYS A 133 7.01 12.87 30.25
C LYS A 133 7.45 11.61 30.97
N ILE A 134 7.49 10.50 30.25
CA ILE A 134 7.92 9.20 30.74
C ILE A 134 8.92 8.65 29.75
N THR A 135 10.03 8.13 30.24
CA THR A 135 10.95 7.36 29.41
C THR A 135 10.60 5.88 29.53
N ALA A 136 10.26 5.25 28.41
CA ALA A 136 9.85 3.86 28.35
C ALA A 136 10.96 3.00 27.71
N LEU A 137 11.48 2.06 28.50
CA LEU A 137 12.41 1.01 28.08
C LEU A 137 11.57 -0.20 27.68
N ARG A 138 11.58 -0.62 26.41
CA ARG A 138 10.72 -1.70 25.91
C ARG A 138 11.51 -2.95 25.53
N LYS A 139 10.79 -4.05 25.31
CA LYS A 139 11.30 -5.34 24.84
C LYS A 139 12.35 -5.96 25.76
N ILE A 140 12.19 -5.85 27.08
CA ILE A 140 13.18 -6.40 28.01
C ILE A 140 13.01 -7.92 28.09
N GLU A 141 14.11 -8.66 28.02
CA GLU A 141 14.17 -10.11 28.21
C GLU A 141 14.94 -10.44 29.48
N GLY A 142 14.64 -11.59 30.09
CA GLY A 142 15.28 -12.02 31.33
C GLY A 142 14.75 -11.32 32.58
N ASP A 143 15.62 -11.08 33.56
CA ASP A 143 15.28 -10.51 34.86
C ASP A 143 15.07 -8.99 34.79
N ILE A 144 13.80 -8.60 34.67
CA ILE A 144 13.38 -7.19 34.56
C ILE A 144 13.59 -6.44 35.89
N TRP A 145 13.50 -7.12 37.04
CA TRP A 145 13.67 -6.48 38.34
C TRP A 145 15.11 -6.06 38.57
N LEU A 146 16.06 -6.96 38.26
CA LEU A 146 17.48 -6.64 38.31
C LEU A 146 17.83 -5.48 37.37
N MET A 147 17.29 -5.49 36.15
CA MET A 147 17.50 -4.38 35.21
C MET A 147 16.94 -3.06 35.76
N ASN A 148 15.76 -3.08 36.37
CA ASN A 148 15.14 -1.91 36.96
C ASN A 148 15.97 -1.32 38.10
N ASP A 149 16.54 -2.14 38.96
CA ASP A 149 17.36 -1.68 40.07
C ASP A 149 18.67 -1.05 39.58
N LEU A 150 19.30 -1.64 38.56
CA LEU A 150 20.48 -1.06 37.91
C LEU A 150 20.17 0.27 37.20
N VAL A 151 19.01 0.37 36.57
CA VAL A 151 18.54 1.63 35.96
C VAL A 151 18.31 2.70 37.03
N LYS A 152 17.67 2.36 38.16
CA LYS A 152 17.51 3.27 39.29
C LYS A 152 18.85 3.74 39.84
N GLU A 153 19.78 2.82 40.05
CA GLU A 153 21.13 3.13 40.54
C GLU A 153 21.87 4.09 39.58
N HIS A 154 21.81 3.80 38.28
CA HIS A 154 22.42 4.66 37.26
C HIS A 154 21.80 6.06 37.24
N LEU A 155 20.47 6.16 37.33
CA LEU A 155 19.77 7.44 37.39
C LEU A 155 20.08 8.21 38.67
N GLN A 156 20.11 7.53 39.82
CA GLN A 156 20.45 8.12 41.12
C GLN A 156 21.88 8.70 41.10
N LYS A 157 22.85 7.96 40.55
CA LYS A 157 24.26 8.41 40.46
C LYS A 157 24.44 9.65 39.59
N ASN A 158 23.72 9.75 38.47
CA ASN A 158 23.87 10.87 37.55
C ASN A 158 23.07 12.11 37.96
N LEU A 159 21.89 11.92 38.57
CA LEU A 159 20.98 13.02 38.90
C LEU A 159 21.02 13.41 40.38
N ASN A 160 21.72 12.64 41.22
CA ASN A 160 21.76 12.78 42.68
C ASN A 160 20.37 12.84 43.34
N ARG A 161 19.36 12.23 42.71
CA ARG A 161 17.98 12.20 43.20
C ARG A 161 17.32 10.85 42.90
N TYR A 162 16.36 10.51 43.74
CA TYR A 162 15.54 9.32 43.53
C TYR A 162 14.57 9.53 42.38
N VAL A 163 14.54 8.56 41.46
CA VAL A 163 13.64 8.57 40.30
C VAL A 163 12.67 7.40 40.43
N GLU A 164 11.39 7.73 40.39
CA GLU A 164 10.32 6.73 40.39
C GLU A 164 10.34 5.94 39.07
N THR A 165 10.30 4.62 39.19
CA THR A 165 10.14 3.70 38.06
C THR A 165 8.97 2.76 38.31
N ARG A 166 8.37 2.29 37.22
CA ARG A 166 7.31 1.29 37.21
C ARG A 166 7.73 0.14 36.31
N VAL A 167 7.69 -1.07 36.86
CA VAL A 167 7.98 -2.29 36.13
C VAL A 167 6.68 -2.91 35.63
N HIS A 168 6.67 -3.33 34.37
CA HIS A 168 5.57 -4.12 33.81
C HIS A 168 6.14 -5.41 33.22
N GLU A 169 6.07 -6.49 33.99
CA GLU A 169 6.66 -7.78 33.62
C GLU A 169 6.05 -8.38 32.35
N LEU A 170 4.73 -8.56 32.32
CA LEU A 170 4.04 -9.18 31.17
C LEU A 170 4.23 -8.38 29.87
N GLY A 171 4.22 -7.06 29.96
CA GLY A 171 4.45 -6.15 28.83
C GLY A 171 5.93 -5.98 28.49
N ARG A 172 6.84 -6.46 29.35
CA ARG A 172 8.29 -6.42 29.16
C ARG A 172 8.83 -5.01 28.97
N PHE A 173 8.37 -4.09 29.81
CA PHE A 173 8.84 -2.70 29.77
C PHE A 173 8.98 -2.09 31.17
N ILE A 174 9.86 -1.10 31.26
CA ILE A 174 10.07 -0.27 32.44
C ILE A 174 9.74 1.18 32.06
N GLU A 175 8.91 1.83 32.87
CA GLU A 175 8.59 3.25 32.75
C GLU A 175 9.36 4.03 33.80
N VAL A 176 10.06 5.07 33.38
CA VAL A 176 10.82 5.98 34.24
C VAL A 176 10.18 7.36 34.19
N LYS A 177 9.89 7.95 35.35
CA LYS A 177 9.26 9.27 35.44
C LYS A 177 10.24 10.38 35.07
N GLY A 178 10.05 10.99 33.91
CA GLY A 178 10.90 12.06 33.38
C GLY A 178 11.41 11.78 31.97
N ASP A 179 12.19 12.75 31.45
CA ASP A 179 12.89 12.65 30.17
C ASP A 179 14.36 12.32 30.44
N TYR A 180 14.71 11.05 30.24
CA TYR A 180 16.07 10.53 30.42
C TYR A 180 16.46 9.61 29.27
N VAL A 181 15.89 9.82 28.08
CA VAL A 181 16.12 8.94 26.93
C VAL A 181 17.60 8.84 26.59
N ASN A 182 18.29 9.97 26.49
CA ASN A 182 19.70 9.99 26.09
C ASN A 182 20.58 9.31 27.13
N LEU A 183 20.39 9.63 28.41
CA LEU A 183 21.15 9.04 29.51
C LEU A 183 20.96 7.51 29.61
N LEU A 184 19.74 7.02 29.34
CA LEU A 184 19.47 5.59 29.32
C LEU A 184 19.95 4.91 28.03
N LYS A 185 20.00 5.62 26.90
CA LYS A 185 20.64 5.15 25.67
C LYS A 185 22.14 5.00 25.85
N ASP A 186 22.81 5.98 26.44
CA ASP A 186 24.25 5.93 26.71
C ASP A 186 24.58 4.79 27.66
N TRP A 187 23.76 4.60 28.69
CA TRP A 187 23.85 3.43 29.57
C TRP A 187 23.69 2.11 28.82
N ALA A 188 22.67 1.99 27.97
CA ALA A 188 22.43 0.76 27.20
C ALA A 188 23.58 0.47 26.22
N TYR A 189 24.13 1.50 25.58
CA TYR A 189 25.32 1.37 24.75
C TYR A 189 26.55 0.96 25.56
N SER A 190 26.71 1.47 26.79
CA SER A 190 27.81 1.07 27.69
C SER A 190 27.75 -0.42 28.04
N LYS A 191 26.55 -0.98 28.15
CA LYS A 191 26.29 -2.41 28.40
C LYS A 191 26.41 -3.27 27.14
N GLY A 192 26.40 -2.66 25.95
CA GLY A 192 26.53 -3.35 24.68
C GLY A 192 25.22 -3.93 24.13
N PHE A 193 24.06 -3.48 24.62
CA PHE A 193 22.74 -3.86 24.08
C PHE A 193 22.56 -3.38 22.64
#